data_AF-A0A8S0H187-F1
#
_entry.id   AF-A0A8S0H187-F1
#
_cell.length_a   1.000
_cell.length_b   1.000
_cell.length_c   1.000
_cell.angle_alpha   90.00
_cell.angle_beta   90.00
_cell.angle_gamma   90.00
#
_symmetry.space_group_name_H-M   'P 1'
#
loop_
_entity.id
_entity.type
_entity.pdbx_description
1 polymer ?
#
loop_
_entity_poly.entity_id
_entity_poly.type
_entity_poly.pdbx_seq_one_letter_code
_entity_poly.pdbx_strand_id
1 'polypeptide(L)'
;MSEETIRITAEQTLSDNWYVLKKYSFELRRRDGSWQAQDREVYDRGNGATILLYNLQRRTVLLTRQFRMPAFVNGHSGYLIETAAGLLDNASPEVRIRQEAQEETGYRVGEVQKVFDAFMSPGSVTERVHFFIGHYQAEDRIDAGGGLEHEGEDIEVLELDIDQALGMIKSGEIADGKTIMLLQYLQLHVLKPRSLMVLVAGPYRSGTDDDPALLARNVEAMEHCAAQVLAAGHFPVLGEWVALPMTRLAGSRAVGDEIYNQRFHAYAERLLERCDAVLRIGGPSAGCDAMVEVGQRLGLALYHRVEQLPVVPGGTG
;
A
#
# COMPACT_ATOMS: atom_id res chain seq x y z
N MET A 1 -3.91 -41.18 20.43
CA MET A 1 -3.24 -41.47 19.15
C MET A 1 -4.09 -40.85 18.07
N SER A 2 -3.56 -39.95 17.25
CA SER A 2 -4.33 -39.40 16.12
C SER A 2 -4.71 -40.56 15.20
N GLU A 3 -5.99 -40.72 14.87
CA GLU A 3 -6.40 -41.68 13.84
C GLU A 3 -5.71 -41.31 12.52
N GLU A 4 -5.06 -42.28 11.90
CA GLU A 4 -4.37 -42.11 10.62
C GLU A 4 -5.39 -41.73 9.53
N THR A 5 -5.21 -40.55 8.92
CA THR A 5 -6.13 -40.00 7.90
C THR A 5 -5.60 -40.10 6.48
N ILE A 6 -4.32 -40.43 6.31
CA ILE A 6 -3.65 -40.54 5.01
C ILE A 6 -2.65 -41.68 5.03
N ARG A 7 -2.54 -42.42 3.92
CA ARG A 7 -1.56 -43.50 3.73
C ARG A 7 -0.92 -43.37 2.36
N ILE A 8 0.39 -43.19 2.30
CA ILE A 8 1.13 -43.22 1.03
C ILE A 8 1.31 -44.68 0.63
N THR A 9 0.84 -45.04 -0.57
CA THR A 9 0.90 -46.40 -1.09
C THR A 9 2.00 -46.59 -2.14
N ALA A 10 2.39 -45.51 -2.84
CA ALA A 10 3.54 -45.52 -3.74
C ALA A 10 4.12 -44.11 -3.95
N GLU A 11 5.42 -44.07 -4.26
CA GLU A 11 6.13 -42.89 -4.76
C GLU A 11 6.85 -43.23 -6.07
N GLN A 12 6.77 -42.34 -7.05
CA GLN A 12 7.47 -42.47 -8.33
C GLN A 12 8.12 -41.14 -8.69
N THR A 13 9.44 -41.12 -8.88
CA THR A 13 10.13 -39.95 -9.46
C THR A 13 9.80 -39.86 -10.96
N LEU A 14 9.26 -38.72 -11.38
CA LEU A 14 8.94 -38.41 -12.77
C LEU A 14 10.05 -37.58 -13.46
N SER A 15 10.71 -36.70 -12.71
CA SER A 15 11.84 -35.88 -13.18
C SER A 15 12.76 -35.52 -12.01
N ASP A 16 14.07 -35.44 -12.28
CA ASP A 16 15.12 -35.09 -11.32
C ASP A 16 16.27 -34.36 -12.03
N ASN A 17 15.94 -33.36 -12.85
CA ASN A 17 16.94 -32.60 -13.62
C ASN A 17 17.52 -31.44 -12.83
N TRP A 18 16.65 -30.63 -12.23
CA TRP A 18 17.02 -29.43 -11.47
C TRP A 18 16.34 -29.43 -10.10
N TYR A 19 15.02 -29.64 -10.12
CA TYR A 19 14.20 -29.91 -8.94
C TYR A 19 13.48 -31.25 -9.13
N VAL A 20 12.97 -31.81 -8.03
CA VAL A 20 12.39 -33.15 -8.03
C VAL A 20 10.89 -33.07 -8.31
N LEU A 21 10.41 -33.79 -9.32
CA LEU A 21 8.98 -34.01 -9.55
C LEU A 21 8.65 -35.46 -9.23
N LYS A 22 7.73 -35.68 -8.31
CA LYS A 22 7.25 -37.03 -7.94
C LYS A 22 5.76 -37.16 -8.15
N LYS A 23 5.32 -38.36 -8.52
CA LYS A 23 3.95 -38.83 -8.37
C LYS A 23 3.80 -39.58 -7.05
N TYR A 24 2.84 -39.17 -6.23
CA TYR A 24 2.42 -39.85 -5.01
C TYR A 24 1.08 -40.53 -5.24
N SER A 25 1.02 -41.83 -5.00
CA SER A 25 -0.23 -42.58 -4.86
C SER A 25 -0.53 -42.76 -3.37
N PHE A 26 -1.75 -42.44 -2.95
CA PHE A 26 -2.12 -42.47 -1.54
C PHE A 26 -3.62 -42.77 -1.36
N GLU A 27 -3.96 -43.23 -0.16
CA GLU A 27 -5.34 -43.34 0.30
C GLU A 27 -5.64 -42.23 1.30
N LEU A 28 -6.72 -41.47 1.06
CA LEU A 28 -7.22 -40.44 1.96
C LEU A 28 -8.51 -40.91 2.60
N ARG A 29 -8.59 -40.84 3.94
CA ARG A 29 -9.83 -41.08 4.67
C ARG A 29 -10.73 -39.85 4.56
N ARG A 30 -11.90 -40.02 3.94
CA ARG A 30 -12.94 -39.00 3.78
C ARG A 30 -13.68 -38.78 5.10
N ARG A 31 -14.44 -37.68 5.18
CA ARG A 31 -15.18 -37.27 6.39
C ARG A 31 -16.23 -38.30 6.84
N ASP A 32 -16.75 -39.11 5.92
CA ASP A 32 -17.69 -40.21 6.18
C ASP A 32 -16.98 -41.50 6.65
N GLY A 33 -15.65 -41.47 6.78
CA GLY A 33 -14.83 -42.60 7.18
C GLY A 33 -14.41 -43.52 6.03
N SER A 34 -14.91 -43.32 4.81
CA SER A 34 -14.51 -44.10 3.63
C SER A 34 -13.07 -43.78 3.20
N TRP A 35 -12.39 -44.76 2.62
CA TRP A 35 -11.04 -44.58 2.06
C TRP A 35 -11.13 -44.37 0.55
N GLN A 36 -10.37 -43.41 0.04
CA GLN A 36 -10.27 -43.15 -1.39
C GLN A 36 -8.83 -43.08 -1.86
N ALA A 37 -8.49 -43.93 -2.83
CA ALA A 37 -7.23 -43.87 -3.56
C ALA A 37 -7.17 -42.63 -4.46
N GLN A 38 -6.03 -41.95 -4.45
CA GLN A 38 -5.75 -40.75 -5.22
C GLN A 38 -4.30 -40.72 -5.68
N ASP A 39 -4.07 -40.00 -6.78
CA ASP A 39 -2.74 -39.69 -7.30
C ASP A 39 -2.51 -38.17 -7.32
N ARG A 40 -1.31 -37.71 -6.98
CA ARG A 40 -0.89 -36.31 -7.13
C ARG A 40 0.53 -36.22 -7.64
N GLU A 41 0.78 -35.27 -8.52
CA GLU A 41 2.13 -34.82 -8.84
C GLU A 41 2.53 -33.70 -7.88
N VAL A 42 3.73 -33.82 -7.33
CA VAL A 42 4.28 -32.92 -6.31
C VAL A 42 5.66 -32.48 -6.79
N TYR A 43 5.80 -31.18 -7.02
CA TYR A 43 7.03 -30.55 -7.46
C TYR A 43 7.76 -29.94 -6.26
N ASP A 44 8.94 -30.48 -5.97
CA ASP A 44 9.76 -30.10 -4.84
C ASP A 44 10.96 -29.26 -5.26
N ARG A 45 10.85 -27.95 -4.99
CA ARG A 45 11.87 -26.94 -5.31
C ARG A 45 12.63 -26.45 -4.08
N GLY A 46 12.38 -27.06 -2.91
CA GLY A 46 12.82 -26.53 -1.63
C GLY A 46 11.97 -25.37 -1.12
N ASN A 47 12.44 -24.77 -0.02
CA ASN A 47 11.80 -23.64 0.64
C ASN A 47 12.62 -22.37 0.41
N GLY A 48 11.98 -21.21 0.58
CA GLY A 48 12.63 -19.92 0.39
C GLY A 48 12.34 -18.92 1.50
N ALA A 49 12.97 -17.77 1.42
CA ALA A 49 12.69 -16.60 2.26
C ALA A 49 12.53 -15.35 1.39
N THR A 50 11.79 -14.37 1.88
CA THR A 50 11.58 -13.08 1.18
C THR A 50 11.47 -11.93 2.18
N ILE A 51 11.89 -10.73 1.77
CA ILE A 51 11.87 -9.53 2.61
C ILE A 51 11.41 -8.30 1.84
N LEU A 52 10.56 -7.49 2.47
CA LEU A 52 10.26 -6.14 2.04
C LEU A 52 11.04 -5.15 2.91
N LEU A 53 11.90 -4.36 2.27
CA LEU A 53 12.61 -3.27 2.93
C LEU A 53 11.82 -1.98 2.78
N TYR A 54 11.68 -1.23 3.87
CA TYR A 54 10.91 0.01 3.89
C TYR A 54 11.60 1.12 4.69
N ASN A 55 11.36 2.37 4.27
CA ASN A 55 11.78 3.57 4.98
C ASN A 55 10.56 4.46 5.22
N LEU A 56 10.17 4.62 6.49
CA LEU A 56 8.99 5.40 6.86
C LEU A 56 9.18 6.91 6.70
N GLN A 57 10.40 7.41 6.85
CA GLN A 57 10.71 8.83 6.74
C GLN A 57 10.64 9.29 5.28
N ARG A 58 11.23 8.50 4.38
CA ARG A 58 11.21 8.72 2.93
C ARG A 58 9.93 8.18 2.26
N ARG A 59 9.10 7.45 3.00
CA ARG A 59 7.90 6.75 2.52
C ARG A 59 8.17 5.83 1.33
N THR A 60 9.28 5.12 1.36
CA THR A 60 9.74 4.31 0.23
C THR A 60 9.89 2.84 0.61
N VAL A 61 9.80 1.98 -0.39
CA VAL A 61 10.10 0.54 -0.32
C VAL A 61 11.14 0.18 -1.38
N LEU A 62 11.95 -0.82 -1.08
CA LEU A 62 12.83 -1.45 -2.06
C LEU A 62 12.18 -2.72 -2.60
N LEU A 63 12.09 -2.78 -3.92
CA LEU A 63 11.67 -3.93 -4.70
C LEU A 63 12.75 -4.21 -5.76
N THR A 64 12.62 -5.34 -6.43
CA THR A 64 13.47 -5.73 -7.54
C THR A 64 12.62 -6.01 -8.77
N ARG A 65 13.20 -5.94 -9.96
CA ARG A 65 12.57 -6.40 -11.20
C ARG A 65 13.49 -7.37 -11.90
N GLN A 66 12.97 -8.56 -12.20
CA GLN A 66 13.75 -9.63 -12.83
C GLN A 66 12.89 -10.52 -13.72
N PHE A 67 13.53 -11.22 -14.66
CA PHE A 67 12.86 -12.10 -15.61
C PHE A 67 12.48 -13.45 -14.98
N ARG A 68 11.22 -13.84 -15.14
CA ARG A 68 10.67 -15.12 -14.69
C ARG A 68 10.04 -15.88 -15.85
N MET A 69 10.73 -16.93 -16.31
CA MET A 69 10.29 -17.77 -17.42
C MET A 69 8.86 -18.34 -17.25
N PRO A 70 8.43 -18.84 -16.05
CA PRO A 70 7.07 -19.34 -15.87
C PRO A 70 5.98 -18.30 -16.13
N ALA A 71 6.21 -17.03 -15.78
CA ALA A 71 5.27 -15.95 -16.06
C ALA A 71 5.24 -15.63 -17.56
N PHE A 72 6.40 -15.60 -18.21
CA PHE A 72 6.52 -15.35 -19.66
C PHE A 72 5.74 -16.37 -20.50
N VAL A 73 5.92 -17.67 -20.24
CA VAL A 73 5.20 -18.73 -20.97
C VAL A 73 3.70 -18.73 -20.67
N ASN A 74 3.28 -18.06 -19.59
CA ASN A 74 1.88 -17.87 -19.22
C ASN A 74 1.32 -16.50 -19.67
N GLY A 75 1.92 -15.86 -20.68
CA GLY A 75 1.39 -14.65 -21.32
C GLY A 75 1.73 -13.33 -20.62
N HIS A 76 2.57 -13.33 -19.59
CA HIS A 76 3.14 -12.12 -19.01
C HIS A 76 4.39 -11.67 -19.80
N SER A 77 4.89 -10.46 -19.57
CA SER A 77 6.18 -10.01 -20.13
C SER A 77 7.40 -10.80 -19.61
N GLY A 78 7.20 -11.59 -18.56
CA GLY A 78 8.27 -12.26 -17.81
C GLY A 78 8.93 -11.37 -16.75
N TYR A 79 8.97 -10.05 -16.91
CA TYR A 79 9.60 -9.15 -15.94
C TYR A 79 8.65 -8.81 -14.79
N LEU A 80 8.81 -9.49 -13.66
CA LEU A 80 8.01 -9.27 -12.47
C LEU A 80 8.71 -8.29 -11.53
N ILE A 81 7.91 -7.46 -10.85
CA ILE A 81 8.36 -6.64 -9.72
C ILE A 81 8.13 -7.43 -8.45
N GLU A 82 9.20 -7.62 -7.68
CA GLU A 82 9.25 -8.57 -6.59
C GLU A 82 9.90 -7.98 -5.33
N THR A 83 9.60 -8.53 -4.16
CA THR A 83 10.43 -8.40 -2.96
C THR A 83 11.68 -9.25 -3.11
N ALA A 84 12.77 -8.80 -2.49
CA ALA A 84 14.01 -9.57 -2.49
C ALA A 84 13.78 -10.97 -1.90
N ALA A 85 14.33 -12.01 -2.52
CA ALA A 85 14.00 -13.39 -2.17
C ALA A 85 15.02 -14.41 -2.68
N GLY A 86 15.19 -15.50 -1.92
CA GLY A 86 16.05 -16.62 -2.32
C GLY A 86 15.70 -17.93 -1.65
N LEU A 87 16.25 -19.03 -2.17
CA LEU A 87 16.12 -20.37 -1.59
C LEU A 87 16.94 -20.50 -0.31
N LEU A 88 16.49 -21.34 0.63
CA LEU A 88 17.20 -21.45 1.91
C LEU A 88 18.61 -22.04 1.78
N ASP A 89 18.81 -23.02 0.91
CA ASP A 89 20.07 -23.75 0.67
C ASP A 89 20.86 -24.04 1.96
N ASN A 90 20.21 -24.75 2.88
CA ASN A 90 20.72 -25.13 4.21
C ASN A 90 21.01 -23.98 5.20
N ALA A 91 20.72 -22.73 4.85
CA ALA A 91 20.75 -21.61 5.77
C ALA A 91 19.42 -21.47 6.54
N SER A 92 19.47 -20.80 7.69
CA SER A 92 18.23 -20.38 8.34
C SER A 92 17.53 -19.30 7.50
N PRO A 93 16.20 -19.18 7.56
CA PRO A 93 15.48 -18.17 6.78
C PRO A 93 15.95 -16.73 7.01
N GLU A 94 16.32 -16.40 8.25
CA GLU A 94 16.82 -15.06 8.60
C GLU A 94 18.22 -14.80 8.04
N VAL A 95 19.12 -15.78 8.11
CA VAL A 95 20.48 -15.65 7.55
C VAL A 95 20.40 -15.51 6.04
N ARG A 96 19.62 -16.38 5.39
CA ARG A 96 19.42 -16.35 3.94
C ARG A 96 18.93 -14.99 3.50
N ILE A 97 17.83 -14.50 4.10
CA ILE A 97 17.18 -13.31 3.55
C ILE A 97 17.99 -12.03 3.75
N ARG A 98 18.87 -11.96 4.75
CA ARG A 98 19.83 -10.86 4.89
C ARG A 98 20.88 -10.86 3.78
N GLN A 99 21.32 -12.04 3.34
CA GLN A 99 22.27 -12.18 2.24
C GLN A 99 21.61 -11.74 0.92
N GLU A 100 20.44 -12.31 0.62
CA GLU A 100 19.64 -11.95 -0.57
C GLU A 100 19.30 -10.45 -0.63
N ALA A 101 18.93 -9.84 0.50
CA ALA A 101 18.69 -8.41 0.56
C ALA A 101 19.91 -7.61 0.11
N GLN A 102 21.11 -7.99 0.56
CA GLN A 102 22.34 -7.31 0.18
C GLN A 102 22.70 -7.57 -1.29
N GLU A 103 22.58 -8.81 -1.75
CA GLU A 103 22.96 -9.22 -3.10
C GLU A 103 22.02 -8.63 -4.16
N GLU A 104 20.71 -8.77 -3.99
CA GLU A 104 19.76 -8.30 -4.97
C GLU A 104 19.56 -6.77 -4.92
N THR A 105 19.57 -6.14 -3.73
CA THR A 105 19.24 -4.71 -3.60
C THR A 105 20.44 -3.80 -3.35
N GLY A 106 21.57 -4.34 -2.93
CA GLY A 106 22.76 -3.58 -2.51
C GLY A 106 22.70 -3.03 -1.08
N TYR A 107 21.65 -3.32 -0.31
CA TYR A 107 21.47 -2.83 1.06
C TYR A 107 21.83 -3.88 2.10
N ARG A 108 22.79 -3.54 2.98
CA ARG A 108 23.11 -4.36 4.14
C ARG A 108 22.18 -4.02 5.29
N VAL A 109 21.23 -4.90 5.55
CA VAL A 109 20.20 -4.66 6.56
C VAL A 109 20.58 -5.22 7.94
N GLY A 110 20.22 -4.48 8.98
CA GLY A 110 20.43 -4.86 10.37
C GLY A 110 19.40 -5.89 10.86
N GLU A 111 18.60 -5.51 11.85
CA GLU A 111 17.53 -6.36 12.38
C GLU A 111 16.38 -6.51 11.35
N VAL A 112 15.93 -7.74 11.15
CA VAL A 112 14.79 -8.06 10.28
C VAL A 112 13.71 -8.74 11.12
N GLN A 113 12.45 -8.38 10.87
CA GLN A 113 11.31 -8.91 11.61
C GLN A 113 10.65 -10.03 10.80
N LYS A 114 10.49 -11.19 11.44
CA LYS A 114 9.68 -12.29 10.90
C LYS A 114 8.20 -11.92 10.90
N VAL A 115 7.53 -12.16 9.77
CA VAL A 115 6.10 -11.84 9.58
C VAL A 115 5.23 -13.09 9.69
N PHE A 116 5.34 -14.01 8.74
CA PHE A 116 4.67 -15.32 8.74
C PHE A 116 5.37 -16.30 7.79
N ASP A 117 4.83 -17.50 7.69
CA ASP A 117 5.19 -18.51 6.68
C ASP A 117 3.96 -18.82 5.83
N ALA A 118 4.13 -19.01 4.51
CA ALA A 118 3.03 -19.37 3.63
C ALA A 118 3.46 -20.43 2.60
N PHE A 119 2.54 -21.34 2.27
CA PHE A 119 2.65 -22.18 1.08
C PHE A 119 2.12 -21.39 -0.12
N MET A 120 2.93 -21.26 -1.17
CA MET A 120 2.59 -20.37 -2.29
C MET A 120 1.63 -21.03 -3.30
N SER A 121 1.78 -22.34 -3.54
CA SER A 121 0.91 -23.10 -4.45
C SER A 121 0.70 -24.56 -3.96
N PRO A 122 0.03 -24.76 -2.81
CA PRO A 122 -0.05 -26.05 -2.12
C PRO A 122 -0.85 -27.14 -2.86
N GLY A 123 -1.40 -26.84 -4.05
CA GLY A 123 -2.05 -27.84 -4.89
C GLY A 123 -1.08 -28.84 -5.54
N SER A 124 0.17 -28.41 -5.76
CA SER A 124 1.18 -29.21 -6.49
C SER A 124 2.63 -28.89 -6.14
N VAL A 125 2.92 -27.83 -5.38
CA VAL A 125 4.29 -27.39 -5.07
C VAL A 125 4.53 -27.46 -3.56
N THR A 126 5.68 -28.00 -3.15
CA THR A 126 6.05 -28.16 -1.72
C THR A 126 6.44 -26.84 -1.06
N GLU A 127 6.78 -25.83 -1.86
CA GLU A 127 7.42 -24.58 -1.45
C GLU A 127 6.65 -23.88 -0.32
N ARG A 128 7.36 -23.72 0.81
CA ARG A 128 7.02 -22.79 1.87
C ARG A 128 7.98 -21.61 1.83
N VAL A 129 7.43 -20.40 1.80
CA VAL A 129 8.19 -19.16 1.83
C VAL A 129 8.11 -18.54 3.23
N HIS A 130 9.27 -18.11 3.72
CA HIS A 130 9.44 -17.43 4.99
C HIS A 130 9.48 -15.91 4.77
N PHE A 131 8.47 -15.19 5.25
CA PHE A 131 8.31 -13.74 5.05
C PHE A 131 8.93 -12.89 6.16
N PHE A 132 9.59 -11.81 5.75
CA PHE A 132 10.24 -10.83 6.62
C PHE A 132 9.94 -9.39 6.17
N ILE A 133 10.14 -8.44 7.09
CA ILE A 133 10.25 -7.01 6.77
C ILE A 133 11.50 -6.45 7.44
N GLY A 134 12.07 -5.39 6.89
CA GLY A 134 13.24 -4.72 7.45
C GLY A 134 13.22 -3.22 7.21
N HIS A 135 13.76 -2.46 8.16
CA HIS A 135 14.04 -1.05 7.92
C HIS A 135 15.33 -0.91 7.10
N TYR A 136 15.38 0.09 6.22
CA TYR A 136 16.62 0.53 5.59
C TYR A 136 16.79 2.05 5.70
N GLN A 137 18.04 2.48 5.72
CA GLN A 137 18.47 3.87 5.58
C GLN A 137 19.34 4.03 4.34
N ALA A 138 19.59 5.28 3.93
CA ALA A 138 20.40 5.55 2.74
C ALA A 138 21.85 5.04 2.91
N GLU A 139 22.37 5.09 4.14
CA GLU A 139 23.71 4.67 4.51
C GLU A 139 23.90 3.16 4.51
N ASP A 140 22.81 2.39 4.52
CA ASP A 140 22.85 0.92 4.45
C ASP A 140 23.18 0.42 3.04
N ARG A 141 23.10 1.29 2.02
CA ARG A 141 23.49 0.96 0.65
C ARG A 141 25.01 0.89 0.53
N ILE A 142 25.50 -0.32 0.26
CA ILE A 142 26.95 -0.60 0.17
C ILE A 142 27.36 -1.10 -1.22
N ASP A 143 26.39 -1.42 -2.07
CA ASP A 143 26.57 -1.86 -3.45
C ASP A 143 25.45 -1.29 -4.36
N ALA A 144 25.61 -1.42 -5.68
CA ALA A 144 24.58 -1.13 -6.65
C ALA A 144 23.39 -2.10 -6.53
N GLY A 145 23.63 -3.34 -6.08
CA GLY A 145 22.68 -4.45 -6.13
C GLY A 145 22.72 -5.13 -7.51
N GLY A 146 21.70 -5.93 -7.81
CA GLY A 146 21.52 -6.54 -9.13
C GLY A 146 21.73 -8.05 -9.21
N GLY A 147 22.00 -8.70 -8.07
CA GLY A 147 22.20 -10.14 -8.02
C GLY A 147 23.59 -10.57 -8.49
N LEU A 148 23.75 -11.87 -8.74
CA LEU A 148 25.02 -12.48 -9.12
C LEU A 148 25.08 -12.77 -10.63
N GLU A 149 25.88 -11.99 -11.37
CA GLU A 149 26.03 -12.14 -12.84
C GLU A 149 26.45 -13.56 -13.26
N HIS A 150 27.31 -14.22 -12.47
CA HIS A 150 27.76 -15.58 -12.75
C HIS A 150 26.69 -16.66 -12.53
N GLU A 151 25.60 -16.34 -11.83
CA GLU A 151 24.41 -17.17 -11.69
C GLU A 151 23.36 -16.88 -12.78
N GLY A 152 23.67 -15.93 -13.69
CA GLY A 152 22.79 -15.53 -14.79
C GLY A 152 21.71 -14.54 -14.37
N GLU A 153 21.87 -13.89 -13.22
CA GLU A 153 20.94 -12.89 -12.71
C GLU A 153 21.18 -11.52 -13.36
N ASP A 154 20.07 -10.86 -13.71
CA ASP A 154 20.02 -9.47 -14.19
C ASP A 154 18.83 -8.81 -13.50
N ILE A 155 19.10 -8.19 -12.36
CA ILE A 155 18.08 -7.68 -11.45
C ILE A 155 18.15 -6.15 -11.40
N GLU A 156 17.03 -5.49 -11.67
CA GLU A 156 16.89 -4.05 -11.51
C GLU A 156 16.40 -3.73 -10.08
N VAL A 157 17.10 -2.83 -9.38
CA VAL A 157 16.67 -2.36 -8.05
C VAL A 157 15.70 -1.18 -8.20
N LEU A 158 14.55 -1.26 -7.56
CA LEU A 158 13.48 -0.27 -7.58
C LEU A 158 13.28 0.33 -6.18
N GLU A 159 13.53 1.63 -6.02
CA GLU A 159 13.09 2.38 -4.84
C GLU A 159 11.82 3.16 -5.19
N LEU A 160 10.68 2.74 -4.65
CA LEU A 160 9.36 3.29 -4.99
C LEU A 160 8.70 3.93 -3.78
N ASP A 161 7.92 5.00 -4.01
CA ASP A 161 6.99 5.49 -2.99
C ASP A 161 5.99 4.38 -2.62
N ILE A 162 5.66 4.28 -1.33
CA ILE A 162 4.79 3.22 -0.81
C ILE A 162 3.39 3.29 -1.41
N ASP A 163 2.82 4.48 -1.57
CA ASP A 163 1.47 4.64 -2.13
C ASP A 163 1.48 4.32 -3.64
N GLN A 164 2.57 4.65 -4.34
CA GLN A 164 2.79 4.20 -5.71
C GLN A 164 2.84 2.67 -5.81
N ALA A 165 3.65 2.00 -4.97
CA ALA A 165 3.77 0.54 -4.98
C ALA A 165 2.41 -0.15 -4.68
N LEU A 166 1.64 0.37 -3.72
CA LEU A 166 0.28 -0.11 -3.46
C LEU A 166 -0.66 0.13 -4.65
N GLY A 167 -0.53 1.27 -5.33
CA GLY A 167 -1.26 1.57 -6.57
C GLY A 167 -0.95 0.57 -7.70
N MET A 168 0.31 0.12 -7.81
CA MET A 168 0.76 -0.84 -8.81
C MET A 168 0.17 -2.25 -8.63
N ILE A 169 -0.24 -2.61 -7.41
CA ILE A 169 -1.02 -3.85 -7.17
C ILE A 169 -2.39 -3.72 -7.86
N LYS A 170 -3.03 -2.55 -7.75
CA LYS A 170 -4.35 -2.31 -8.33
C LYS A 170 -4.32 -2.22 -9.85
N SER A 171 -3.27 -1.65 -10.43
CA SER A 171 -3.10 -1.58 -11.89
C SER A 171 -2.69 -2.93 -12.51
N GLY A 172 -2.16 -3.85 -11.70
CA GLY A 172 -1.65 -5.15 -12.15
C GLY A 172 -0.18 -5.13 -12.58
N GLU A 173 0.53 -4.01 -12.41
CA GLU A 173 1.98 -3.92 -12.64
C GLU A 173 2.78 -4.74 -11.62
N ILE A 174 2.29 -4.83 -10.38
CA ILE A 174 2.76 -5.79 -9.38
C ILE A 174 1.80 -6.97 -9.38
N ALA A 175 2.27 -8.11 -9.89
CA ALA A 175 1.49 -9.35 -10.02
C ALA A 175 2.16 -10.56 -9.32
N ASP A 176 3.10 -10.32 -8.42
CA ASP A 176 3.77 -11.36 -7.65
C ASP A 176 3.15 -11.54 -6.25
N GLY A 177 2.79 -12.77 -5.91
CA GLY A 177 2.00 -13.07 -4.71
C GLY A 177 2.70 -12.70 -3.40
N LYS A 178 3.99 -13.03 -3.26
CA LYS A 178 4.75 -12.72 -2.03
C LYS A 178 4.93 -11.21 -1.83
N THR A 179 5.12 -10.48 -2.93
CA THR A 179 5.24 -9.01 -2.94
C THR A 179 3.94 -8.34 -2.53
N ILE A 180 2.81 -8.76 -3.11
CA ILE A 180 1.48 -8.27 -2.76
C ILE A 180 1.22 -8.49 -1.26
N MET A 181 1.51 -9.69 -0.74
CA MET A 181 1.32 -10.02 0.67
C MET A 181 2.13 -9.09 1.59
N LEU A 182 3.40 -8.81 1.28
CA LEU A 182 4.24 -7.94 2.11
C LEU A 182 3.85 -6.47 2.02
N LEU A 183 3.50 -5.97 0.84
CA LEU A 183 3.01 -4.59 0.69
C LEU A 183 1.70 -4.38 1.45
N GLN A 184 0.77 -5.34 1.37
CA GLN A 184 -0.47 -5.30 2.15
C GLN A 184 -0.20 -5.44 3.64
N TYR A 185 0.73 -6.29 4.07
CA TYR A 185 1.13 -6.39 5.47
C TYR A 185 1.71 -5.05 5.98
N LEU A 186 2.59 -4.43 5.21
CA LEU A 186 3.15 -3.11 5.52
C LEU A 186 2.01 -2.09 5.72
N GLN A 187 1.06 -2.03 4.78
CA GLN A 187 -0.10 -1.14 4.85
C GLN A 187 -0.97 -1.37 6.10
N LEU A 188 -1.19 -2.64 6.48
CA LEU A 188 -2.10 -3.01 7.56
C LEU A 188 -1.49 -2.90 8.95
N HIS A 189 -0.19 -3.15 9.09
CA HIS A 189 0.45 -3.38 10.39
C HIS A 189 1.57 -2.40 10.73
N VAL A 190 2.18 -1.78 9.72
CA VAL A 190 3.36 -0.91 9.91
C VAL A 190 3.02 0.55 9.64
N LEU A 191 2.29 0.81 8.54
CA LEU A 191 1.79 2.14 8.26
C LEU A 191 0.68 2.47 9.26
N LYS A 192 0.95 3.38 10.19
CA LYS A 192 -0.12 3.99 10.97
C LYS A 192 -1.09 4.69 10.01
N PRO A 193 -2.41 4.52 10.16
CA PRO A 193 -3.37 5.33 9.43
C PRO A 193 -3.02 6.81 9.62
N ARG A 194 -2.79 7.50 8.50
CA ARG A 194 -2.27 8.86 8.57
C ARG A 194 -3.39 9.83 8.88
N SER A 195 -3.12 10.77 9.78
CA SER A 195 -3.92 11.98 9.90
C SER A 195 -3.90 12.71 8.54
N LEU A 196 -5.07 12.82 7.89
CA LEU A 196 -5.25 13.57 6.66
C LEU A 196 -5.38 15.06 6.97
N MET A 197 -4.83 15.93 6.14
CA MET A 197 -5.22 17.32 6.04
C MET A 197 -6.48 17.41 5.17
N VAL A 198 -7.63 17.67 5.80
CA VAL A 198 -8.94 17.64 5.13
C VAL A 198 -9.48 19.05 4.98
N LEU A 199 -9.67 19.49 3.74
CA LEU A 199 -10.36 20.75 3.47
C LEU A 199 -11.87 20.56 3.60
N VAL A 200 -12.49 21.26 4.56
CA VAL A 200 -13.94 21.29 4.72
C VAL A 200 -14.51 22.32 3.75
N ALA A 201 -15.10 21.85 2.64
CA ALA A 201 -15.73 22.68 1.65
C ALA A 201 -17.22 22.82 1.98
N GLY A 202 -17.64 24.00 2.44
CA GLY A 202 -19.03 24.30 2.77
C GLY A 202 -19.61 25.47 1.98
N PRO A 203 -20.92 25.74 2.15
CA PRO A 203 -21.65 26.73 1.37
C PRO A 203 -21.42 28.18 1.86
N TYR A 204 -20.18 28.64 2.02
CA TYR A 204 -19.84 29.93 2.66
C TYR A 204 -20.78 31.09 2.28
N ARG A 205 -20.90 31.42 0.98
CA ARG A 205 -21.76 32.51 0.46
C ARG A 205 -23.17 32.08 0.03
N SER A 206 -23.46 30.79 -0.03
CA SER A 206 -24.70 30.32 -0.65
C SER A 206 -25.88 30.57 0.27
N GLY A 207 -26.92 31.24 -0.26
CA GLY A 207 -28.12 31.59 0.49
C GLY A 207 -27.94 32.69 1.55
N THR A 208 -26.85 33.46 1.47
CA THR A 208 -26.58 34.55 2.43
C THR A 208 -26.87 35.94 1.89
N ASP A 209 -26.92 36.12 0.55
CA ASP A 209 -26.94 37.43 -0.10
C ASP A 209 -25.86 38.38 0.45
N ASP A 210 -24.69 37.80 0.81
CA ASP A 210 -23.56 38.44 1.45
C ASP A 210 -23.87 39.11 2.83
N ASP A 211 -24.99 38.75 3.46
CA ASP A 211 -25.32 39.16 4.82
C ASP A 211 -24.26 38.63 5.83
N PRO A 212 -23.62 39.51 6.63
CA PRO A 212 -22.55 39.11 7.53
C PRO A 212 -22.94 38.06 8.58
N ALA A 213 -24.19 38.07 9.07
CA ALA A 213 -24.64 37.13 10.08
C ALA A 213 -24.90 35.74 9.47
N LEU A 214 -25.45 35.69 8.26
CA LEU A 214 -25.63 34.45 7.52
C LEU A 214 -24.30 33.85 7.06
N LEU A 215 -23.34 34.68 6.61
CA LEU A 215 -21.98 34.26 6.30
C LEU A 215 -21.29 33.66 7.54
N ALA A 216 -21.38 34.33 8.69
CA ALA A 216 -20.81 33.84 9.94
C ALA A 216 -21.42 32.50 10.37
N ARG A 217 -22.74 32.34 10.24
CA ARG A 217 -23.43 31.08 10.52
C ARG A 217 -22.97 29.94 9.61
N ASN A 218 -22.73 30.21 8.33
CA ASN A 218 -22.21 29.20 7.40
C ASN A 218 -20.78 28.78 7.77
N VAL A 219 -19.93 29.73 8.16
CA VAL A 219 -18.58 29.43 8.67
C VAL A 219 -18.66 28.59 9.96
N GLU A 220 -19.52 28.94 10.91
CA GLU A 220 -19.70 28.19 12.15
C GLU A 220 -20.10 26.72 11.88
N ALA A 221 -21.00 26.48 10.91
CA ALA A 221 -21.36 25.13 10.51
C ALA A 221 -20.17 24.34 9.93
N MET A 222 -19.30 25.00 9.16
CA MET A 222 -18.07 24.42 8.65
C MET A 222 -17.05 24.14 9.76
N GLU A 223 -16.93 25.05 10.73
CA GLU A 223 -16.05 24.90 11.89
C GLU A 223 -16.51 23.76 12.81
N HIS A 224 -17.82 23.56 12.96
CA HIS A 224 -18.36 22.40 13.68
C HIS A 224 -17.97 21.08 12.98
N CYS A 225 -18.05 21.04 11.66
CA CYS A 225 -17.59 19.89 10.89
C CYS A 225 -16.06 19.70 11.02
N ALA A 226 -15.27 20.78 10.99
CA ALA A 226 -13.83 20.73 11.25
C ALA A 226 -13.52 20.12 12.62
N ALA A 227 -14.27 20.48 13.67
CA ALA A 227 -14.09 19.88 14.99
C ALA A 227 -14.34 18.36 14.98
N GLN A 228 -15.33 17.88 14.22
CA GLN A 228 -15.60 16.44 14.06
C GLN A 228 -14.46 15.73 13.29
N VAL A 229 -13.92 16.36 12.24
CA VAL A 229 -12.73 15.86 11.53
C VAL A 229 -11.53 15.76 12.47
N LEU A 230 -11.33 16.76 13.34
CA LEU A 230 -10.28 16.72 14.35
C LEU A 230 -10.46 15.58 15.35
N ALA A 231 -11.69 15.38 15.84
CA ALA A 231 -12.04 14.27 16.73
C ALA A 231 -11.82 12.90 16.07
N ALA A 232 -11.99 12.80 14.75
CA ALA A 232 -11.65 11.60 13.97
C ALA A 232 -10.14 11.36 13.81
N GLY A 233 -9.28 12.24 14.36
CA GLY A 233 -7.82 12.12 14.30
C GLY A 233 -7.18 12.75 13.06
N HIS A 234 -7.92 13.59 12.33
CA HIS A 234 -7.45 14.29 11.14
C HIS A 234 -7.18 15.77 11.40
N PHE A 235 -6.47 16.45 10.50
CA PHE A 235 -6.21 17.88 10.60
C PHE A 235 -7.18 18.65 9.69
N PRO A 236 -8.21 19.33 10.22
CA PRO A 236 -9.14 20.07 9.40
C PRO A 236 -8.58 21.43 8.96
N VAL A 237 -8.98 21.89 7.77
CA VAL A 237 -8.77 23.27 7.32
C VAL A 237 -10.01 23.79 6.58
N LEU A 238 -10.24 25.10 6.66
CA LEU A 238 -11.24 25.82 5.85
C LEU A 238 -10.51 26.76 4.87
N GLY A 239 -11.01 26.90 3.66
CA GLY A 239 -10.48 27.87 2.69
C GLY A 239 -10.54 29.30 3.25
N GLU A 240 -11.64 29.62 3.94
CA GLU A 240 -11.94 30.92 4.53
C GLU A 240 -10.93 31.34 5.60
N TRP A 241 -10.38 30.39 6.38
CA TRP A 241 -9.37 30.68 7.40
C TRP A 241 -8.10 31.30 6.81
N VAL A 242 -7.77 30.98 5.55
CA VAL A 242 -6.63 31.57 4.83
C VAL A 242 -7.11 32.70 3.91
N ALA A 243 -8.16 32.47 3.13
CA ALA A 243 -8.57 33.37 2.07
C ALA A 243 -9.12 34.70 2.61
N LEU A 244 -9.93 34.71 3.67
CA LEU A 244 -10.52 35.94 4.21
C LEU A 244 -9.47 36.93 4.77
N PRO A 245 -8.56 36.54 5.69
CA PRO A 245 -7.56 37.46 6.19
C PRO A 245 -6.60 37.94 5.09
N MET A 246 -6.19 37.05 4.18
CA MET A 246 -5.27 37.41 3.09
C MET A 246 -5.90 38.36 2.08
N THR A 247 -7.18 38.20 1.78
CA THR A 247 -7.94 39.09 0.89
C THR A 247 -8.14 40.47 1.52
N ARG A 248 -8.39 40.53 2.84
CA ARG A 248 -8.44 41.80 3.58
C ARG A 248 -7.09 42.53 3.58
N LEU A 249 -6.00 41.80 3.82
CA LEU A 249 -4.64 42.37 3.75
C LEU A 249 -4.28 42.86 2.34
N ALA A 250 -4.86 42.26 1.30
CA ALA A 250 -4.74 42.71 -0.08
C ALA A 250 -5.56 43.98 -0.41
N GLY A 251 -6.36 44.51 0.52
CA GLY A 251 -7.10 45.76 0.37
C GLY A 251 -8.60 45.62 0.11
N SER A 252 -9.13 44.39 0.11
CA SER A 252 -10.57 44.16 0.00
C SER A 252 -11.31 44.68 1.24
N ARG A 253 -12.44 45.34 1.02
CA ARG A 253 -13.26 45.98 2.05
C ARG A 253 -14.61 45.30 2.25
N ALA A 254 -15.07 44.52 1.27
CA ALA A 254 -16.35 43.82 1.33
C ALA A 254 -16.30 42.51 0.51
N VAL A 255 -17.12 41.53 0.92
CA VAL A 255 -17.33 40.32 0.13
C VAL A 255 -17.89 40.71 -1.24
N GLY A 256 -17.36 40.11 -2.30
CA GLY A 256 -17.79 40.37 -3.67
C GLY A 256 -17.18 41.61 -4.33
N ASP A 257 -16.32 42.38 -3.64
CA ASP A 257 -15.57 43.45 -4.31
C ASP A 257 -14.51 42.91 -5.28
N GLU A 258 -13.92 43.80 -6.09
CA GLU A 258 -13.01 43.41 -7.16
C GLU A 258 -11.82 42.60 -6.64
N ILE A 259 -11.19 43.05 -5.55
CA ILE A 259 -10.04 42.37 -4.94
C ILE A 259 -10.46 41.01 -4.38
N TYR A 260 -11.64 40.92 -3.76
CA TYR A 260 -12.19 39.66 -3.28
C TYR A 260 -12.36 38.64 -4.39
N ASN A 261 -13.10 38.99 -5.45
CA ASN A 261 -13.37 38.08 -6.56
C ASN A 261 -12.09 37.64 -7.28
N GLN A 262 -11.08 38.50 -7.34
CA GLN A 262 -9.79 38.16 -7.96
C GLN A 262 -8.92 37.21 -7.12
N ARG A 263 -9.00 37.26 -5.79
CA ARG A 263 -7.99 36.62 -4.91
C ARG A 263 -8.52 35.52 -4.00
N PHE A 264 -9.77 35.59 -3.58
CA PHE A 264 -10.32 34.69 -2.55
C PHE A 264 -10.16 33.20 -2.94
N HIS A 265 -10.63 32.83 -4.14
CA HIS A 265 -10.54 31.45 -4.63
C HIS A 265 -9.08 31.00 -4.83
N ALA A 266 -8.21 31.87 -5.35
CA ALA A 266 -6.80 31.54 -5.56
C ALA A 266 -6.08 31.19 -4.24
N TYR A 267 -6.40 31.86 -3.13
CA TYR A 267 -5.84 31.50 -1.82
C TYR A 267 -6.36 30.16 -1.31
N ALA A 268 -7.65 29.88 -1.49
CA ALA A 268 -8.25 28.60 -1.10
C ALA A 268 -7.70 27.43 -1.93
N GLU A 269 -7.52 27.60 -3.24
CA GLU A 269 -6.94 26.59 -4.13
C GLU A 269 -5.49 26.26 -3.76
N ARG A 270 -4.67 27.27 -3.42
CA ARG A 270 -3.29 27.03 -2.98
C ARG A 270 -3.20 26.29 -1.65
N LEU A 271 -4.19 26.44 -0.77
CA LEU A 271 -4.32 25.62 0.43
C LEU A 271 -4.71 24.19 0.05
N LEU A 272 -5.64 24.03 -0.88
CA LEU A 272 -6.13 22.73 -1.36
C LEU A 272 -5.01 21.88 -1.98
N GLU A 273 -4.04 22.48 -2.66
CA GLU A 273 -2.82 21.81 -3.17
C GLU A 273 -1.96 21.13 -2.07
N ARG A 274 -2.20 21.47 -0.79
CA ARG A 274 -1.51 20.88 0.37
C ARG A 274 -2.39 19.92 1.17
N CYS A 275 -3.64 19.76 0.77
CA CYS A 275 -4.58 18.88 1.42
C CYS A 275 -4.52 17.47 0.83
N ASP A 276 -5.01 16.51 1.60
CA ASP A 276 -5.09 15.10 1.18
C ASP A 276 -6.49 14.72 0.71
N ALA A 277 -7.49 15.47 1.18
CA ALA A 277 -8.88 15.20 0.93
C ALA A 277 -9.75 16.46 0.98
N VAL A 278 -10.91 16.39 0.34
CA VAL A 278 -11.99 17.37 0.43
C VAL A 278 -13.19 16.71 1.12
N LEU A 279 -13.73 17.37 2.14
CA LEU A 279 -15.01 17.00 2.76
C LEU A 279 -16.06 18.04 2.37
N ARG A 280 -16.96 17.66 1.45
CA ARG A 280 -18.02 18.53 0.95
C ARG A 280 -19.26 18.43 1.82
N ILE A 281 -19.67 19.55 2.42
CA ILE A 281 -20.83 19.62 3.32
C ILE A 281 -21.90 20.61 2.84
N GLY A 282 -23.11 20.51 3.40
CA GLY A 282 -24.19 21.47 3.15
C GLY A 282 -24.97 21.26 1.83
N GLY A 283 -25.70 22.29 1.42
CA GLY A 283 -26.57 22.29 0.24
C GLY A 283 -25.86 22.73 -1.06
N PRO A 284 -26.62 23.02 -2.14
CA PRO A 284 -26.08 23.52 -3.40
C PRO A 284 -25.16 24.74 -3.19
N SER A 285 -23.96 24.73 -3.79
CA SER A 285 -22.99 25.82 -3.62
C SER A 285 -21.91 25.80 -4.70
N ALA A 286 -21.96 26.76 -5.63
CA ALA A 286 -21.00 26.85 -6.73
C ALA A 286 -19.54 26.94 -6.25
N GLY A 287 -19.28 27.69 -5.17
CA GLY A 287 -17.93 27.82 -4.61
C GLY A 287 -17.41 26.50 -4.01
N CYS A 288 -18.31 25.70 -3.43
CA CYS A 288 -17.97 24.39 -2.89
C CYS A 288 -17.71 23.38 -4.02
N ASP A 289 -18.59 23.37 -5.02
CA ASP A 289 -18.49 22.48 -6.18
C ASP A 289 -17.19 22.75 -6.96
N ALA A 290 -16.79 24.02 -7.10
CA ALA A 290 -15.49 24.39 -7.69
C ALA A 290 -14.29 23.84 -6.90
N MET A 291 -14.32 23.85 -5.56
CA MET A 291 -13.25 23.25 -4.75
C MET A 291 -13.20 21.73 -4.91
N VAL A 292 -14.35 21.07 -5.04
CA VAL A 292 -14.42 19.63 -5.32
C VAL A 292 -13.80 19.33 -6.69
N GLU A 293 -14.11 20.10 -7.73
CA GLU A 293 -13.54 19.93 -9.07
C GLU A 293 -12.01 20.11 -9.07
N VAL A 294 -11.49 21.11 -8.35
CA VAL A 294 -10.03 21.30 -8.18
C VAL A 294 -9.43 20.11 -7.45
N GLY A 295 -10.06 19.64 -6.37
CA GLY A 295 -9.58 18.48 -5.61
C GLY A 295 -9.55 17.19 -6.44
N GLN A 296 -10.57 16.95 -7.25
CA GLN A 296 -10.61 15.81 -8.17
C GLN A 296 -9.48 15.87 -9.21
N ARG A 297 -9.19 17.05 -9.75
CA ARG A 297 -8.09 17.26 -10.70
C ARG A 297 -6.72 16.97 -10.07
N LEU A 298 -6.57 17.27 -8.78
CA LEU A 298 -5.39 16.99 -7.98
C LEU A 298 -5.32 15.54 -7.48
N GLY A 299 -6.34 14.72 -7.76
CA GLY A 299 -6.39 13.33 -7.31
C GLY A 299 -6.71 13.16 -5.82
N LEU A 300 -7.25 14.18 -5.16
CA LEU A 300 -7.58 14.13 -3.74
C LEU A 300 -8.80 13.25 -3.47
N ALA A 301 -8.84 12.62 -2.29
CA ALA A 301 -10.00 11.86 -1.86
C ALA A 301 -11.19 12.80 -1.59
N LEU A 302 -12.37 12.44 -2.08
CA LEU A 302 -13.61 13.18 -1.86
C LEU A 302 -14.51 12.45 -0.87
N TYR A 303 -14.95 13.17 0.17
CA TYR A 303 -15.88 12.70 1.17
C TYR A 303 -17.08 13.63 1.27
N HIS A 304 -18.21 13.09 1.70
CA HIS A 304 -19.45 13.84 1.92
C HIS A 304 -19.90 13.83 3.39
N ARG A 305 -19.28 12.98 4.20
CA ARG A 305 -19.58 12.82 5.63
C ARG A 305 -18.31 12.43 6.39
N VAL A 306 -18.19 12.86 7.63
CA VAL A 306 -17.01 12.61 8.49
C VAL A 306 -16.79 11.12 8.70
N GLU A 307 -17.86 10.33 8.79
CA GLU A 307 -17.79 8.87 9.02
C GLU A 307 -17.18 8.09 7.86
N GLN A 308 -16.99 8.73 6.70
CA GLN A 308 -16.30 8.13 5.55
C GLN A 308 -14.77 8.29 5.63
N LEU A 309 -14.27 9.12 6.54
CA LEU A 309 -12.84 9.33 6.72
C LEU A 309 -12.18 8.08 7.32
N PRO A 310 -10.92 7.79 6.96
CA PRO A 310 -10.19 6.64 7.51
C PRO A 310 -10.04 6.72 9.03
N VAL A 311 -10.23 5.61 9.73
CA VAL A 311 -10.05 5.58 11.19
C VAL A 311 -8.58 5.75 11.55
N VAL A 312 -8.25 6.76 12.36
CA VAL A 312 -6.91 6.98 12.90
C VAL A 312 -6.84 6.50 14.37
N PRO A 313 -6.06 5.44 14.68
CA PRO A 313 -5.91 4.95 16.05
C PRO A 313 -5.29 6.03 16.96
N GLY A 314 -5.98 6.38 18.04
CA GLY A 314 -5.53 7.39 19.00
C GLY A 314 -6.16 8.78 18.84
N GLY A 315 -7.15 8.95 17.94
CA GLY A 315 -8.03 10.10 17.98
C GLY A 315 -8.77 10.13 19.32
N THR A 316 -8.47 11.12 20.17
CA THR A 316 -9.15 11.32 21.43
C THR A 316 -10.58 11.77 21.16
N GLY A 317 -11.54 10.85 21.25
CA GLY A 317 -12.90 11.20 21.66
C GLY A 317 -12.95 11.57 23.13
#